data_AF-A0A212M1G0-F1
#
_entry.id   AF-A0A212M1G0-F1
#
_cell.length_a   1.000
_cell.length_b   1.000
_cell.length_c   1.000
_cell.angle_alpha   90.00
_cell.angle_beta   90.00
_cell.angle_gamma   90.00
#
_symmetry.space_group_name_H-M   'P 1'
#
loop_
_entity.id
_entity.type
_entity.pdbx_description
1 polymer ?
#
loop_
_entity_poly.entity_id
_entity_poly.type
_entity_poly.pdbx_seq_one_letter_code
_entity_poly.pdbx_strand_id
1 'polypeptide(L)'
;MNKHRVICLLIIVGFIAYSAFAFNDSVTPYVTFAQAKATQSAVQVKGTLAGSQITQAGDGRSIRFMLRDDAGEEAAVVYRGVQPDGLEQATGIVAIGKYSDGEFQADKLLVKCPSKYQGSVNQ
;
A
#
# COMPACT_ATOMS: atom_id res chain seq x y z
N MET A 1 44.13 -1.51 27.52
CA MET A 1 43.11 -1.10 26.54
C MET A 1 42.65 0.32 26.85
N ASN A 2 42.69 1.21 25.86
CA ASN A 2 42.52 2.64 26.06
C ASN A 2 41.03 2.94 26.22
N LYS A 3 40.63 3.50 27.37
CA LYS A 3 39.23 3.70 27.79
C LYS A 3 38.38 4.37 26.69
N HIS A 4 38.97 5.29 25.94
CA HIS A 4 38.35 5.97 24.79
C HIS A 4 37.98 5.04 23.63
N ARG A 5 38.79 4.00 23.34
CA ARG A 5 38.48 3.01 22.30
C ARG A 5 37.29 2.14 22.68
N VAL A 6 37.17 1.80 23.97
CA VAL A 6 36.03 1.02 24.48
C VAL A 6 34.75 1.85 24.44
N ILE A 7 34.83 3.15 24.79
CA ILE A 7 33.69 4.07 24.70
C ILE A 7 33.24 4.27 23.25
N CYS A 8 34.16 4.50 22.30
CA CYS A 8 33.82 4.58 20.88
C CYS A 8 33.14 3.31 20.37
N LEU A 9 33.64 2.14 20.76
CA LEU A 9 33.08 0.87 20.32
C LEU A 9 31.67 0.64 20.89
N LEU A 10 31.42 1.02 22.14
CA LEU A 10 30.08 0.97 22.73
C LEU A 10 29.09 1.91 22.04
N ILE A 11 29.52 3.11 21.66
CA ILE A 11 28.68 4.06 20.91
C ILE A 11 28.34 3.51 19.53
N ILE A 12 29.30 2.91 18.83
CA ILE A 12 29.07 2.30 17.50
C ILE A 12 28.07 1.15 17.61
N VAL A 13 28.24 0.25 18.60
CA VAL A 13 27.32 -0.87 18.81
C VAL A 13 25.92 -0.38 19.17
N GLY A 14 25.81 0.64 20.04
CA GLY A 14 24.54 1.26 20.39
C GLY A 14 23.85 1.92 19.20
N PHE A 15 24.61 2.60 18.34
CA PHE A 15 24.09 3.23 17.13
C PHE A 15 23.58 2.19 16.12
N ILE A 16 24.30 1.09 15.91
CA ILE A 16 23.88 0.00 15.02
C ILE A 16 22.58 -0.64 15.54
N ALA A 17 22.50 -0.92 16.85
CA ALA A 17 21.30 -1.49 17.46
C ALA A 17 20.08 -0.55 17.33
N TYR A 18 20.27 0.75 17.58
CA TYR A 18 19.23 1.76 17.40
C TYR A 18 18.77 1.87 15.94
N SER A 19 19.73 1.87 15.01
CA SER A 19 19.45 1.93 13.57
C SER A 19 18.62 0.73 13.12
N ALA A 20 19.01 -0.49 13.51
CA ALA A 20 18.27 -1.71 13.17
C ALA A 20 16.83 -1.68 13.68
N PHE A 21 16.62 -1.14 14.89
CA PHE A 21 15.27 -1.00 15.46
C PHE A 21 14.44 0.05 14.70
N ALA A 22 15.06 1.17 14.30
CA ALA A 22 14.38 2.23 13.54
C ALA A 22 13.97 1.80 12.11
N PHE A 23 14.72 0.88 11.48
CA PHE A 23 14.39 0.39 10.14
C PHE A 23 13.17 -0.53 10.08
N ASN A 24 12.81 -1.20 11.17
CA ASN A 24 11.67 -2.14 11.20
C ASN A 24 10.31 -1.46 10.98
N ASP A 25 10.19 -0.15 11.20
CA ASP A 25 8.92 0.58 11.08
C ASP A 25 8.58 1.01 9.64
N SER A 26 9.55 0.95 8.71
CA SER A 26 9.44 1.67 7.42
C SER A 26 9.10 0.81 6.20
N VAL A 27 8.82 -0.48 6.38
CA VAL A 27 8.47 -1.36 5.25
C VAL A 27 6.96 -1.58 5.23
N THR A 28 6.27 -1.05 4.23
CA THR A 28 4.86 -1.37 3.95
C THR A 28 4.80 -2.61 3.05
N PRO A 29 4.57 -3.82 3.60
CA PRO A 29 4.61 -5.05 2.80
C PRO A 29 3.46 -5.11 1.80
N TYR A 30 3.68 -5.86 0.71
CA TYR A 30 2.60 -6.26 -0.18
C TYR A 30 1.88 -7.47 0.41
N VAL A 31 0.57 -7.34 0.64
CA VAL A 31 -0.23 -8.35 1.32
C VAL A 31 -1.61 -8.50 0.66
N THR A 32 -2.32 -9.57 1.00
CA THR A 32 -3.72 -9.81 0.61
C THR A 32 -4.69 -9.12 1.57
N PHE A 33 -5.98 -9.05 1.23
CA PHE A 33 -6.99 -8.50 2.14
C PHE A 33 -7.10 -9.30 3.43
N ALA A 34 -7.04 -10.63 3.39
CA ALA A 34 -6.98 -11.46 4.59
C ALA A 34 -5.85 -11.06 5.56
N GLN A 35 -4.66 -10.79 5.03
CA GLN A 35 -3.50 -10.38 5.84
C GLN A 35 -3.62 -8.92 6.31
N ALA A 36 -4.16 -8.04 5.47
CA ALA A 36 -4.45 -6.65 5.83
C ALA A 36 -5.48 -6.56 6.97
N LYS A 37 -6.47 -7.46 7.01
CA LYS A 37 -7.44 -7.56 8.12
C LYS A 37 -6.79 -8.00 9.42
N ALA A 38 -5.81 -8.89 9.35
CA ALA A 38 -5.05 -9.36 10.51
C ALA A 38 -4.04 -8.31 11.02
N THR A 39 -3.68 -7.33 10.18
CA THR A 39 -2.61 -6.37 10.45
C THR A 39 -3.19 -4.96 10.55
N GLN A 40 -3.11 -4.32 11.72
CA GLN A 40 -3.59 -2.94 11.90
C GLN A 40 -2.62 -1.85 11.37
N SER A 41 -1.63 -2.23 10.57
CA SER A 41 -0.58 -1.35 10.04
C SER A 41 -0.84 -0.99 8.58
N ALA A 42 -0.13 0.03 8.08
CA ALA A 42 -0.18 0.39 6.67
C ALA A 42 0.45 -0.71 5.80
N VAL A 43 -0.32 -1.19 4.83
CA VAL A 43 0.05 -2.26 3.92
C VAL A 43 -0.32 -1.89 2.48
N GLN A 44 0.27 -2.61 1.53
CA GLN A 44 0.00 -2.44 0.10
C GLN A 44 -0.77 -3.66 -0.41
N VAL A 45 -2.00 -3.45 -0.86
CA VAL A 45 -2.81 -4.51 -1.47
C VAL A 45 -2.84 -4.30 -2.97
N LYS A 46 -2.32 -5.29 -3.70
CA LYS A 46 -2.38 -5.33 -5.17
C LYS A 46 -3.62 -6.12 -5.59
N GLY A 47 -4.33 -5.59 -6.57
CA GLY A 47 -5.54 -6.21 -7.07
C GLY A 47 -6.03 -5.63 -8.39
N THR A 48 -7.22 -6.07 -8.78
CA THR A 48 -7.97 -5.57 -9.93
C THR A 48 -9.34 -5.09 -9.48
N LEU A 49 -9.94 -4.20 -10.27
CA LEU A 49 -11.26 -3.68 -9.96
C LEU A 49 -12.30 -4.80 -10.10
N ALA A 50 -13.06 -5.06 -9.03
CA ALA A 50 -14.03 -6.16 -8.95
C ALA A 50 -15.40 -5.85 -9.58
N GLY A 51 -15.52 -4.70 -10.26
CA GLY A 51 -16.75 -4.26 -10.93
C GLY A 51 -16.60 -2.83 -11.44
N SER A 52 -17.54 -2.37 -12.26
CA SER A 52 -17.45 -1.02 -12.85
C SER A 52 -18.04 0.08 -11.97
N GLN A 53 -18.54 -0.24 -10.77
CA GLN A 53 -19.23 0.72 -9.92
C GLN A 53 -18.27 1.36 -8.92
N ILE A 54 -17.94 2.62 -9.17
CA ILE A 54 -17.25 3.51 -8.23
C ILE A 54 -18.31 4.47 -7.69
N THR A 55 -18.52 4.47 -6.37
CA THR A 55 -19.50 5.34 -5.71
C THR A 55 -18.77 6.38 -4.90
N GLN A 56 -19.31 7.60 -4.80
CA GLN A 56 -18.78 8.56 -3.83
C GLN A 56 -19.13 8.11 -2.42
N ALA A 57 -18.15 8.17 -1.51
CA ALA A 57 -18.42 7.96 -0.10
C ALA A 57 -19.26 9.12 0.45
N GLY A 58 -19.98 8.87 1.55
CA GLY A 58 -20.91 9.85 2.14
C GLY A 58 -20.27 11.15 2.64
N ASP A 59 -18.93 11.24 2.64
CA ASP A 59 -18.16 12.43 3.00
C ASP A 59 -17.94 13.41 1.82
N GLY A 60 -18.35 13.02 0.59
CA GLY A 60 -18.26 13.85 -0.62
C GLY A 60 -16.83 14.13 -1.10
N ARG A 61 -15.81 13.47 -0.52
CA ARG A 61 -14.39 13.64 -0.88
C ARG A 61 -13.66 12.33 -1.10
N SER A 62 -14.21 11.24 -0.57
CA SER A 62 -13.66 9.92 -0.75
C SER A 62 -14.48 9.15 -1.78
N ILE A 63 -13.85 8.18 -2.44
CA ILE A 63 -14.52 7.24 -3.34
C ILE A 63 -14.48 5.84 -2.74
N ARG A 64 -15.52 5.07 -3.02
CA ARG A 64 -15.70 3.68 -2.58
C ARG A 64 -15.84 2.78 -3.81
N PHE A 65 -15.05 1.72 -3.85
CA PHE A 65 -15.08 0.72 -4.91
C PHE A 65 -14.69 -0.65 -4.37
N MET A 66 -15.03 -1.72 -5.09
CA MET A 66 -14.62 -3.08 -4.75
C MET A 66 -13.31 -3.42 -5.46
N LEU A 67 -12.32 -3.89 -4.70
CA LEU A 67 -11.05 -4.39 -5.23
C LEU A 67 -10.96 -5.87 -4.95
N ARG A 68 -10.54 -6.65 -5.95
CA ARG A 68 -10.22 -8.07 -5.82
C ARG A 68 -8.71 -8.22 -5.77
N ASP A 69 -8.20 -8.85 -4.72
CA ASP A 69 -6.76 -9.13 -4.62
C ASP A 69 -6.33 -10.33 -5.48
N ASP A 70 -5.01 -10.59 -5.54
CA ASP A 70 -4.46 -11.74 -6.27
C ASP A 70 -4.89 -13.11 -5.67
N ALA A 71 -5.40 -13.15 -4.43
CA ALA A 71 -5.94 -14.36 -3.80
C ALA A 71 -7.43 -14.60 -4.14
N GLY A 72 -8.06 -13.66 -4.85
CA GLY A 72 -9.46 -13.71 -5.25
C GLY A 72 -10.43 -13.18 -4.19
N GLU A 73 -9.93 -12.61 -3.09
CA GLU A 73 -10.77 -12.00 -2.07
C GLU A 73 -11.16 -10.58 -2.49
N GLU A 74 -12.44 -10.25 -2.33
CA GLU A 74 -12.99 -8.95 -2.65
C GLU A 74 -13.22 -8.15 -1.37
N ALA A 75 -12.74 -6.90 -1.36
CA ALA A 75 -12.99 -5.99 -0.25
C ALA A 75 -13.36 -4.59 -0.76
N ALA A 76 -14.21 -3.92 0.03
CA ALA A 76 -14.52 -2.52 -0.18
C ALA A 76 -13.32 -1.67 0.18
N VAL A 77 -12.86 -0.87 -0.77
CA VAL A 77 -11.77 0.10 -0.61
C VAL A 77 -12.38 1.50 -0.60
N VAL A 78 -12.07 2.28 0.42
CA VAL A 78 -12.41 3.70 0.53
C VAL A 78 -11.13 4.49 0.33
N TYR A 79 -11.03 5.21 -0.78
CA TYR A 79 -9.89 6.06 -1.09
C TYR A 79 -10.21 7.51 -0.78
N ARG A 80 -9.44 8.12 0.12
CA ARG A 80 -9.62 9.51 0.54
C ARG A 80 -8.89 10.45 -0.42
N GLY A 81 -9.47 10.68 -1.58
CA GLY A 81 -8.92 11.58 -2.58
C GLY A 81 -9.77 11.65 -3.85
N VAL A 82 -9.31 12.46 -4.80
CA VAL A 82 -9.94 12.55 -6.12
C VAL A 82 -9.71 11.24 -6.87
N GLN A 83 -10.76 10.73 -7.50
CA GLN A 83 -10.69 9.55 -8.36
C GLN A 83 -9.59 9.72 -9.41
N PRO A 84 -8.59 8.81 -9.48
CA PRO A 84 -7.58 8.87 -10.52
C PRO A 84 -8.18 8.53 -11.89
N ASP A 85 -7.70 9.23 -12.92
CA ASP A 85 -8.08 8.97 -14.30
C ASP A 85 -7.76 7.53 -14.69
N GLY A 86 -8.73 6.86 -15.34
CA GLY A 86 -8.54 5.50 -15.84
C GLY A 86 -8.62 4.40 -14.78
N LEU A 87 -9.12 4.67 -13.57
CA LEU A 87 -9.37 3.62 -12.57
C LEU A 87 -10.26 2.48 -13.11
N GLU A 88 -11.26 2.83 -13.91
CA GLU A 88 -12.19 1.88 -14.55
C GLU A 88 -11.54 1.00 -15.63
N GLN A 89 -10.45 1.49 -16.23
CA GLN A 89 -9.70 0.81 -17.31
C GLN A 89 -8.35 0.27 -16.82
N ALA A 90 -8.14 0.27 -15.50
CA ALA A 90 -6.89 -0.16 -14.89
C ALA A 90 -6.67 -1.65 -15.10
N THR A 91 -5.49 -2.03 -15.58
CA THR A 91 -5.08 -3.46 -15.65
C THR A 91 -4.56 -3.98 -14.30
N GLY A 92 -4.22 -3.06 -13.39
CA GLY A 92 -3.82 -3.38 -12.03
C GLY A 92 -3.86 -2.15 -11.15
N ILE A 93 -4.31 -2.34 -9.92
CA ILE A 93 -4.48 -1.31 -8.90
C ILE A 93 -3.69 -1.73 -7.67
N VAL A 94 -2.96 -0.79 -7.07
CA VAL A 94 -2.33 -0.98 -5.76
C VAL A 94 -2.92 0.05 -4.81
N ALA A 95 -3.64 -0.44 -3.81
CA ALA A 95 -4.19 0.36 -2.72
C ALA A 95 -3.22 0.32 -1.53
N ILE A 96 -2.81 1.49 -1.04
CA ILE A 96 -1.90 1.62 0.09
C ILE A 96 -2.67 2.27 1.23
N GLY A 97 -2.71 1.60 2.36
CA GLY A 97 -3.50 2.05 3.50
C GLY A 97 -3.67 0.96 4.54
N LYS A 98 -4.76 1.01 5.30
CA LYS A 98 -5.02 0.11 6.43
C LYS A 98 -6.45 -0.38 6.42
N TYR A 99 -6.66 -1.58 6.94
CA TYR A 99 -8.01 -2.10 7.15
C TYR A 99 -8.60 -1.53 8.44
N SER A 100 -9.76 -0.87 8.38
CA SER A 100 -10.46 -0.28 9.52
C SER A 100 -11.96 -0.26 9.27
N ASP A 101 -12.76 -0.43 10.33
CA ASP A 101 -14.23 -0.29 10.27
C ASP A 101 -14.90 -1.21 9.23
N GLY A 102 -14.30 -2.38 8.95
CA GLY A 102 -14.81 -3.35 7.97
C GLY A 102 -14.46 -3.03 6.52
N GLU A 103 -13.69 -1.97 6.26
CA GLU A 103 -13.30 -1.53 4.93
C GLU A 103 -11.79 -1.25 4.85
N PHE A 104 -11.23 -1.26 3.64
CA PHE A 104 -9.84 -0.88 3.44
C PHE A 104 -9.75 0.62 3.18
N GLN A 105 -9.23 1.37 4.16
CA GLN A 105 -9.02 2.82 4.05
C GLN A 105 -7.69 3.05 3.32
N ALA A 106 -7.77 3.43 2.05
CA ALA A 106 -6.62 3.74 1.22
C ALA A 106 -6.27 5.23 1.30
N ASP A 107 -5.02 5.51 1.69
CA ASP A 107 -4.45 6.86 1.68
C ASP A 107 -3.80 7.18 0.32
N LYS A 108 -3.35 6.15 -0.41
CA LYS A 108 -2.76 6.29 -1.74
C LYS A 108 -3.24 5.18 -2.67
N LEU A 109 -3.54 5.55 -3.90
CA LEU A 109 -3.93 4.63 -4.96
C LEU A 109 -2.96 4.74 -6.14
N LEU A 110 -2.40 3.61 -6.56
CA LEU A 110 -1.56 3.53 -7.75
C LEU A 110 -2.30 2.72 -8.81
N VAL A 111 -2.51 3.34 -9.97
CA VAL A 111 -3.24 2.73 -11.08
C VAL A 111 -2.24 2.46 -12.22
N LYS A 112 -2.21 1.23 -12.73
CA LYS A 112 -1.46 0.89 -13.93
C LYS A 112 -2.35 1.13 -15.15
N CYS A 113 -1.99 2.14 -15.96
CA CYS A 113 -2.64 2.39 -17.23
C CYS A 113 -2.09 1.44 -18.32
N PRO A 114 -2.94 0.91 -19.22
CA PRO A 114 -2.52 0.02 -20.30
C PRO A 114 -1.61 0.71 -21.34
N SER A 115 -1.71 2.03 -21.49
CA SER A 115 -1.06 2.80 -22.57
C SER A 115 0.48 2.79 -22.54
N LYS A 116 1.12 2.54 -21.38
CA LYS A 116 2.58 2.49 -21.28
C LYS A 116 3.23 1.31 -22.01
N TYR A 117 2.46 0.27 -22.37
CA TYR A 117 2.96 -0.91 -23.08
C TYR A 117 2.48 -1.03 -24.53
N GLN A 118 1.60 -0.14 -25.01
CA GLN A 118 1.22 -0.10 -26.43
C GLN A 118 2.29 0.55 -27.34
N GLY A 119 3.44 0.97 -26.78
CA GLY A 119 4.45 1.76 -27.48
C GLY A 119 5.73 1.04 -27.86
N SER A 120 5.71 -0.26 -28.21
CA SER A 120 6.80 -0.91 -28.99
C SER A 120 6.53 -2.40 -29.24
N VAL A 121 5.65 -2.73 -30.19
CA VAL A 121 5.79 -3.95 -31.00
C VAL A 121 5.40 -3.54 -32.43
N ASN A 122 6.31 -2.85 -33.11
CA ASN A 122 6.23 -2.67 -34.55
C ASN A 122 7.48 -3.33 -35.15
N GLN A 123 7.19 -4.37 -35.93
CA GLN A 123 8.01 -5.15 -36.86
C GLN A 123 8.99 -6.18 -36.29
#